data_AF-A0A5J5VP63-F1
#
_entry.id   AF-A0A5J5VP63-F1
#
_cell.length_a   1.000
_cell.length_b   1.000
_cell.length_c   1.000
_cell.angle_alpha   90.00
_cell.angle_beta   90.00
_cell.angle_gamma   90.00
#
_symmetry.space_group_name_H-M   'P 1'
#
loop_
_entity.id
_entity.type
_entity.pdbx_description
1 polymer ?
#
loop_
_entity_poly.entity_id
_entity_poly.type
_entity_poly.pdbx_seq_one_letter_code
_entity_poly.pdbx_strand_id
1 'polypeptide(L)'
;MDTQEQELEDIELFQKHVSDRFTELSSPPEDDALLSVSWLHRLLDVFLCCEAEFEAILIMDRDPSQLSKPPFDRLIPEFIERAVKALDICNAVANGVDSVRHCQKLSEIVISALDQNPLGDGHAKRAKKALLMLLSAMNLDDKGTHVKATERSWSFGRRGVNKEQIAGHFRSLSWQVAKNWSSAKQIQSMIYNLVAPRGAEASGLPSPIYTMNVIMIFVMWALVAAIPCQERNGLPTHFPVPKQLNWAHSLIGLQEKIADEWKKKEKKGMSGLLDELQKMEKLAQSLIDFTDSFHFPGDAEKVKEAAVNVSELKEIFGRMDQGLTPLQMHIREVFHRIVRSRTEFLDVLEKGSAPVL
;
A
#
# COMPACT_ATOMS: atom_id res chain seq x y z
N MET A 1 9.10 37.71 20.94
CA MET A 1 7.92 37.22 20.22
C MET A 1 6.94 36.75 21.26
N ASP A 2 5.68 37.15 21.11
CA ASP A 2 4.60 36.58 21.91
C ASP A 2 4.47 35.09 21.54
N THR A 3 4.27 34.21 22.52
CA THR A 3 4.20 32.74 22.31
C THR A 3 3.15 32.35 21.26
N GLN A 4 2.09 33.14 21.13
CA GLN A 4 1.03 32.94 20.14
C GLN A 4 1.48 33.30 18.70
N GLU A 5 2.38 34.27 18.54
CA GLU A 5 2.92 34.66 17.23
C GLU A 5 3.88 33.58 16.69
N GLN A 6 4.71 33.01 17.57
CA GLN A 6 5.57 31.87 17.24
C GLN A 6 4.74 30.64 16.83
N GLU A 7 3.67 30.33 17.58
CA GLU A 7 2.80 29.20 17.27
C GLU A 7 2.16 29.31 15.88
N LEU A 8 1.71 30.52 15.50
CA LEU A 8 1.16 30.77 14.18
C LEU A 8 2.21 30.61 13.08
N GLU A 9 3.43 31.11 13.30
CA GLU A 9 4.55 30.94 12.37
C GLU A 9 4.90 29.46 12.17
N ASP A 10 4.96 28.68 13.24
CA ASP A 10 5.25 27.23 13.18
C ASP A 10 4.16 26.47 12.39
N ILE A 11 2.88 26.85 12.57
CA ILE A 11 1.76 26.27 11.81
C ILE A 11 1.86 26.62 10.33
N GLU A 12 2.19 27.87 9.98
CA GLU A 12 2.36 28.31 8.60
C GLU A 12 3.54 27.60 7.92
N LEU A 13 4.66 27.44 8.62
CA LEU A 13 5.83 26.70 8.16
C LEU A 13 5.49 25.24 7.91
N PHE A 14 4.80 24.57 8.84
CA PHE A 14 4.36 23.20 8.65
C PHE A 14 3.47 23.04 7.42
N GLN A 15 2.45 23.89 7.23
CA GLN A 15 1.59 23.82 6.04
C GLN A 15 2.37 24.05 4.75
N LYS A 16 3.36 24.94 4.77
CA LYS A 16 4.26 25.17 3.63
C LYS A 16 5.11 23.92 3.34
N HIS A 17 5.74 23.31 4.35
CA HIS A 17 6.52 22.09 4.17
C HIS A 17 5.67 20.93 3.65
N VAL A 18 4.43 20.77 4.14
CA VAL A 18 3.48 19.79 3.60
C VAL A 18 3.22 20.09 2.11
N SER A 19 2.96 21.34 1.75
CA SER A 19 2.74 21.74 0.36
C SER A 19 3.95 21.42 -0.53
N ASP A 20 5.15 21.76 -0.08
CA ASP A 20 6.39 21.54 -0.82
C ASP A 20 6.66 20.04 -1.03
N ARG A 21 6.55 19.25 0.04
CA ARG A 21 6.73 17.78 0.03
C ARG A 21 5.75 17.08 -0.94
N PHE A 22 4.47 17.45 -0.91
CA PHE A 22 3.47 16.85 -1.81
C PHE A 22 3.62 17.33 -3.25
N THR A 23 4.14 18.53 -3.47
CA THR A 23 4.45 19.03 -4.82
C THR A 23 5.63 18.26 -5.42
N GLU A 24 6.68 18.03 -4.63
CA GLU A 24 7.81 17.18 -5.02
C GLU A 24 7.36 15.73 -5.29
N LEU A 25 6.52 15.16 -4.42
CA LEU A 25 5.97 13.81 -4.62
C LEU A 25 5.12 13.69 -5.89
N SER A 26 4.45 14.78 -6.30
CA SER A 26 3.63 14.86 -7.51
C SER A 26 4.44 14.93 -8.81
N SER A 27 5.72 15.28 -8.72
CA SER A 27 6.66 15.37 -9.83
C SER A 27 7.80 14.37 -9.64
N PRO A 28 7.55 13.06 -9.81
CA PRO A 28 8.58 12.06 -9.62
C PRO A 28 9.74 12.23 -10.62
N PRO A 29 10.97 11.81 -10.25
CA PRO A 29 12.09 11.70 -11.19
C PRO A 29 11.70 10.89 -12.43
N GLU A 30 12.37 11.12 -13.56
CA GLU A 30 12.01 10.51 -14.87
C GLU A 30 11.90 8.98 -14.83
N ASP A 31 12.67 8.31 -13.96
CA ASP A 31 12.69 6.85 -13.82
C ASP A 31 11.73 6.30 -12.75
N ASP A 32 10.99 7.16 -12.03
CA ASP A 32 10.15 6.75 -10.90
C ASP A 32 8.64 6.85 -11.22
N ALA A 33 8.04 5.73 -11.59
CA ALA A 33 6.61 5.68 -11.90
C ALA A 33 5.73 5.93 -10.66
N LEU A 34 4.57 6.55 -10.86
CA LEU A 34 3.55 6.71 -9.80
C LEU A 34 3.16 5.33 -9.24
N LEU A 35 3.15 5.18 -7.92
CA LEU A 35 2.91 3.91 -7.21
C LEU A 35 3.94 2.81 -7.51
N SER A 36 5.15 3.13 -7.96
CA SER A 36 6.28 2.21 -7.89
C SER A 36 6.71 1.94 -6.44
N VAL A 37 7.57 0.95 -6.23
CA VAL A 37 8.17 0.70 -4.92
C VAL A 37 8.94 1.94 -4.41
N SER A 38 9.71 2.62 -5.26
CA SER A 38 10.46 3.83 -4.91
C SER A 38 9.55 5.01 -4.60
N TRP A 39 8.46 5.19 -5.34
CA TRP A 39 7.47 6.23 -5.06
C TRP A 39 6.79 6.01 -3.70
N LEU A 40 6.45 4.76 -3.38
CA LEU A 40 5.88 4.41 -2.07
C LEU A 40 6.86 4.68 -0.92
N HIS A 41 8.17 4.47 -1.11
CA HIS A 41 9.17 4.88 -0.13
C HIS A 41 9.11 6.38 0.15
N ARG A 42 9.11 7.21 -0.90
CA ARG A 42 9.05 8.67 -0.76
C ARG A 42 7.74 9.13 -0.11
N LEU A 43 6.61 8.48 -0.44
CA LEU A 43 5.34 8.75 0.24
C LEU A 43 5.44 8.52 1.75
N LEU A 44 6.09 7.43 2.18
CA LEU A 44 6.28 7.12 3.61
C LEU A 44 7.27 8.09 4.26
N ASP A 45 8.33 8.51 3.57
CA ASP A 45 9.23 9.56 4.06
C ASP A 45 8.49 10.88 4.30
N VAL A 46 7.62 11.28 3.35
CA VAL A 46 6.77 12.47 3.51
C VAL A 46 5.86 12.33 4.73
N PHE A 47 5.24 11.17 4.94
CA PHE A 47 4.43 10.91 6.13
C PHE A 47 5.24 11.09 7.42
N LEU A 48 6.41 10.46 7.51
CA LEU A 48 7.28 10.50 8.71
C LEU A 48 7.79 11.91 9.00
N CYS A 49 8.16 12.67 7.97
CA CYS A 49 8.56 14.06 8.16
C CYS A 49 7.40 14.94 8.64
N CYS A 50 6.23 14.81 8.02
CA CYS A 50 5.04 15.57 8.43
C CYS A 50 4.61 15.20 9.86
N GLU A 51 4.71 13.93 10.24
CA GLU A 51 4.40 13.47 11.59
C GLU A 51 5.34 14.07 12.64
N ALA A 52 6.65 14.05 12.39
CA ALA A 52 7.62 14.62 13.32
C ALA A 52 7.42 16.14 13.54
N GLU A 53 7.15 16.90 12.47
CA GLU A 53 6.85 18.34 12.56
C GLU A 53 5.51 18.58 13.29
N PHE A 54 4.50 17.75 13.01
CA PHE A 54 3.19 17.81 13.68
C PHE A 54 3.29 17.57 15.18
N GLU A 55 4.04 16.56 15.62
CA GLU A 55 4.25 16.28 17.04
C GLU A 55 4.99 17.43 17.74
N ALA A 56 5.98 18.02 17.07
CA ALA A 56 6.69 19.18 17.60
C ALA A 56 5.73 20.35 17.89
N ILE A 57 4.79 20.64 16.99
CA ILE A 57 3.83 21.73 17.15
C ILE A 57 2.83 21.47 18.30
N LEU A 58 2.39 20.22 18.47
CA LEU A 58 1.32 19.91 19.42
C LEU A 58 1.82 19.51 20.81
N ILE A 59 2.91 18.76 20.89
CA ILE A 59 3.34 18.09 22.13
C ILE A 59 4.52 18.83 22.77
N MET A 60 5.46 19.37 21.99
CA MET A 60 6.64 20.02 22.55
C MET A 60 6.24 21.33 23.24
N ASP A 61 6.74 21.52 24.47
CA ASP A 61 6.58 22.72 25.30
C ASP A 61 5.12 23.14 25.63
N ARG A 62 4.14 22.24 25.43
CA ARG A 62 2.73 22.52 25.73
C ARG A 62 2.28 21.95 27.08
N ASP A 63 1.49 22.74 27.81
CA ASP A 63 0.80 22.29 29.02
C ASP A 63 -0.27 21.23 28.67
N PRO A 64 -0.16 19.98 29.18
CA PRO A 64 -1.14 18.92 28.96
C PRO A 64 -2.58 19.32 29.32
N SER A 65 -2.76 20.24 30.28
CA SER A 65 -4.09 20.72 30.69
C SER A 65 -4.83 21.52 29.60
N GLN A 66 -4.13 22.01 28.58
CA GLN A 66 -4.75 22.69 27.44
C GLN A 66 -5.29 21.70 26.41
N LEU A 67 -4.65 20.54 26.29
CA LEU A 67 -5.04 19.49 25.33
C LEU A 67 -6.21 18.64 25.83
N SER A 68 -6.58 18.74 27.12
CA SER A 68 -7.80 18.16 27.69
C SER A 68 -9.02 19.09 27.59
N LYS A 69 -8.89 20.28 27.01
CA LYS A 69 -9.97 21.27 26.86
C LYS A 69 -10.49 21.33 25.42
N PRO A 70 -11.72 21.84 25.18
CA PRO A 70 -12.23 22.07 23.84
C PRO A 70 -11.32 22.99 23.00
N PRO A 71 -11.10 22.67 21.70
CA PRO A 71 -11.70 21.56 20.94
C PRO A 71 -10.89 20.25 20.96
N PHE A 72 -9.76 20.19 21.68
CA PHE A 72 -8.81 19.07 21.66
C PHE A 72 -9.32 17.81 22.36
N ASP A 73 -10.18 17.98 23.37
CA ASP A 73 -10.93 16.93 24.06
C ASP A 73 -11.70 16.01 23.10
N ARG A 74 -12.07 16.51 21.91
CA ARG A 74 -12.67 15.74 20.82
C ARG A 74 -11.65 15.37 19.73
N LEU A 75 -10.83 16.33 19.29
CA LEU A 75 -9.96 16.13 18.13
C LEU A 75 -8.85 15.09 18.35
N ILE A 76 -8.28 15.03 19.55
CA ILE A 76 -7.21 14.08 19.87
C ILE A 76 -7.75 12.64 19.95
N PRO A 77 -8.86 12.34 20.66
CA PRO A 77 -9.46 11.01 20.60
C PRO A 77 -9.82 10.55 19.18
N GLU A 78 -10.36 11.43 18.34
CA GLU A 78 -10.66 11.10 16.94
C GLU A 78 -9.38 10.81 16.14
N PHE A 79 -8.29 11.57 16.36
CA PHE A 79 -6.98 11.29 15.76
C PHE A 79 -6.44 9.92 16.20
N ILE A 80 -6.50 9.61 17.49
CA ILE A 80 -6.07 8.32 18.05
C ILE A 80 -6.89 7.16 17.46
N GLU A 81 -8.20 7.35 17.28
CA GLU A 81 -9.05 6.32 16.65
C GLU A 81 -8.62 6.06 15.20
N ARG A 82 -8.31 7.11 14.43
CA ARG A 82 -7.78 6.97 13.06
C ARG A 82 -6.39 6.34 13.06
N ALA A 83 -5.54 6.64 14.03
CA ALA A 83 -4.25 6.01 14.21
C ALA A 83 -4.38 4.48 14.38
N VAL A 84 -5.34 4.00 15.18
CA VAL A 84 -5.61 2.55 15.32
C VAL A 84 -5.99 1.91 13.98
N LYS A 85 -6.87 2.57 13.21
CA LYS A 85 -7.25 2.08 11.86
C LYS A 85 -6.06 2.08 10.91
N ALA A 86 -5.19 3.07 10.99
CA ALA A 86 -3.96 3.13 10.22
C ALA A 86 -3.01 1.96 10.58
N LEU A 87 -2.89 1.60 11.86
CA LEU A 87 -2.10 0.43 12.29
C LEU A 87 -2.63 -0.88 11.70
N ASP A 88 -3.96 -1.06 11.68
CA ASP A 88 -4.59 -2.23 11.05
C ASP A 88 -4.29 -2.29 9.54
N ILE A 89 -4.32 -1.12 8.87
CA ILE A 89 -3.97 -1.02 7.45
C ILE A 89 -2.49 -1.32 7.21
N CYS A 90 -1.57 -0.79 8.02
CA CYS A 90 -0.15 -1.12 7.94
C CYS A 90 0.09 -2.64 8.01
N ASN A 91 -0.59 -3.34 8.92
CA ASN A 91 -0.50 -4.81 9.03
C ASN A 91 -1.02 -5.51 7.75
N ALA A 92 -2.18 -5.07 7.24
CA ALA A 92 -2.75 -5.65 6.03
C ALA A 92 -1.89 -5.40 4.79
N VAL A 93 -1.32 -4.21 4.67
CA VAL A 93 -0.40 -3.82 3.60
C VAL A 93 0.92 -4.60 3.72
N ALA A 94 1.47 -4.78 4.92
CA ALA A 94 2.66 -5.61 5.12
C ALA A 94 2.44 -7.07 4.67
N ASN A 95 1.27 -7.65 4.97
CA ASN A 95 0.88 -8.96 4.43
C ASN A 95 0.69 -8.94 2.91
N GLY A 96 0.20 -7.83 2.37
CA GLY A 96 0.12 -7.61 0.93
C GLY A 96 1.49 -7.60 0.24
N VAL A 97 2.52 -7.00 0.87
CA VAL A 97 3.90 -7.04 0.38
C VAL A 97 4.42 -8.48 0.29
N ASP A 98 4.07 -9.35 1.24
CA ASP A 98 4.44 -10.77 1.16
C ASP A 98 3.77 -11.49 -0.02
N SER A 99 2.54 -11.09 -0.37
CA SER A 99 1.84 -11.59 -1.57
C SER A 99 2.52 -11.12 -2.86
N VAL A 100 3.00 -9.87 -2.89
CA VAL A 100 3.80 -9.33 -4.00
C VAL A 100 5.13 -10.09 -4.12
N ARG A 101 5.78 -10.41 -3.00
CA ARG A 101 7.00 -11.24 -2.96
C ARG A 101 6.73 -12.67 -3.46
N HIS A 102 5.54 -13.21 -3.23
CA HIS A 102 5.17 -14.50 -3.80
C HIS A 102 5.09 -14.43 -5.34
N CYS A 103 4.51 -13.37 -5.90
CA CYS A 103 4.51 -13.13 -7.35
C CYS A 103 5.93 -13.05 -7.91
N GLN A 104 6.82 -12.34 -7.22
CA GLN A 104 8.24 -12.24 -7.58
C GLN A 104 8.94 -13.62 -7.62
N LYS A 105 8.67 -14.51 -6.66
CA LYS A 105 9.24 -15.88 -6.69
C LYS A 105 8.74 -16.70 -7.87
N LEU A 106 7.49 -16.49 -8.30
CA LEU A 106 6.95 -17.16 -9.48
C LEU A 106 7.60 -16.63 -10.77
N SER A 107 7.85 -15.31 -10.86
CA SER A 107 8.55 -14.73 -12.01
C SER A 107 10.01 -15.20 -12.10
N GLU A 108 10.70 -15.45 -10.99
CA GLU A 108 12.03 -16.06 -10.99
C GLU A 108 12.06 -17.42 -11.72
N ILE A 109 11.02 -18.25 -11.50
CA ILE A 109 10.89 -19.54 -12.19
C ILE A 109 10.69 -19.34 -13.69
N VAL A 110 9.90 -18.34 -14.08
CA VAL A 110 9.67 -17.99 -15.50
C VAL A 110 10.97 -17.56 -16.16
N ILE A 111 11.71 -16.65 -15.51
CA ILE A 111 13.01 -16.15 -15.97
C ILE A 111 13.96 -17.33 -16.15
N SER A 112 14.16 -18.15 -15.11
CA SER A 112 15.07 -19.31 -15.15
C SER A 112 14.71 -20.29 -16.26
N ALA A 113 13.41 -20.51 -16.53
CA ALA A 113 12.96 -21.43 -17.56
C ALA A 113 13.16 -20.88 -18.97
N LEU A 114 12.85 -19.60 -19.22
CA LEU A 114 12.90 -19.03 -20.57
C LEU A 114 14.27 -18.51 -20.98
N ASP A 115 15.20 -18.31 -20.04
CA ASP A 115 16.57 -17.83 -20.30
C ASP A 115 17.53 -18.93 -20.80
N GLN A 116 17.01 -20.10 -21.15
CA GLN A 116 17.80 -21.24 -21.61
C GLN A 116 18.13 -21.12 -23.10
N ASN A 117 19.37 -21.47 -23.47
CA ASN A 117 19.82 -21.53 -24.86
C ASN A 117 20.53 -22.88 -25.14
N PRO A 118 19.95 -23.78 -25.96
CA PRO A 118 18.68 -23.63 -26.69
C PRO A 118 17.44 -23.75 -25.78
N LEU A 119 16.41 -22.97 -26.09
CA LEU A 119 15.10 -23.11 -25.46
C LEU A 119 14.42 -24.39 -25.96
N GLY A 120 13.78 -25.15 -25.08
CA GLY A 120 13.14 -26.43 -25.41
C GLY A 120 11.73 -26.55 -24.84
N ASP A 121 10.94 -27.52 -25.31
CA ASP A 121 9.52 -27.65 -24.94
C ASP A 121 9.31 -27.82 -23.43
N GLY A 122 10.23 -28.51 -22.74
CA GLY A 122 10.18 -28.66 -21.29
C GLY A 122 10.32 -27.32 -20.55
N HIS A 123 11.17 -26.44 -21.06
CA HIS A 123 11.36 -25.09 -20.54
C HIS A 123 10.10 -24.23 -20.74
N ALA A 124 9.54 -24.24 -21.95
CA ALA A 124 8.30 -23.53 -22.27
C ALA A 124 7.13 -24.01 -21.40
N LYS A 125 6.96 -25.33 -21.22
CA LYS A 125 5.92 -25.91 -20.34
C LYS A 125 6.11 -25.52 -18.87
N ARG A 126 7.36 -25.48 -18.38
CA ARG A 126 7.66 -25.03 -17.01
C ARG A 126 7.32 -23.55 -16.83
N ALA A 127 7.72 -22.71 -17.77
CA ALA A 127 7.41 -21.28 -17.76
C ALA A 127 5.89 -21.05 -17.77
N LYS A 128 5.16 -21.72 -18.68
CA LYS A 128 3.69 -21.67 -18.76
C LYS A 128 3.03 -21.97 -17.42
N LYS A 129 3.45 -23.05 -16.75
CA LYS A 129 2.90 -23.41 -15.44
C LYS A 129 3.13 -22.31 -14.40
N ALA A 130 4.33 -21.75 -14.33
CA ALA A 130 4.66 -20.67 -13.40
C ALA A 130 3.89 -19.38 -13.72
N LEU A 131 3.73 -19.04 -15.00
CA LEU A 131 2.95 -17.90 -15.47
C LEU A 131 1.46 -18.01 -15.09
N LEU A 132 0.86 -19.18 -15.25
CA LEU A 132 -0.52 -19.42 -14.82
C LEU A 132 -0.69 -19.29 -13.31
N MET A 133 0.28 -19.78 -12.53
CA MET A 133 0.29 -19.58 -11.07
C MET A 133 0.45 -18.11 -10.71
N LEU A 134 1.29 -17.36 -11.44
CA LEU A 134 1.52 -15.94 -11.23
C LEU A 134 0.24 -15.12 -11.46
N LEU A 135 -0.44 -15.31 -12.59
CA LEU A 135 -1.71 -14.64 -12.87
C LEU A 135 -2.81 -15.04 -11.89
N SER A 136 -2.82 -16.30 -11.42
CA SER A 136 -3.75 -16.73 -10.38
C SER A 136 -3.46 -16.07 -9.02
N ALA A 137 -2.19 -15.84 -8.68
CA ALA A 137 -1.82 -15.15 -7.44
C ALA A 137 -2.17 -13.66 -7.48
N MET A 138 -2.10 -13.03 -8.66
CA MET A 138 -2.49 -11.64 -8.92
C MET A 138 -4.01 -11.43 -8.90
N ASN A 139 -4.77 -12.43 -9.36
CA ASN A 139 -6.23 -12.42 -9.34
C ASN A 139 -6.75 -13.04 -8.05
N LEU A 140 -6.73 -12.25 -6.97
CA LEU A 140 -7.30 -12.60 -5.67
C LEU A 140 -8.84 -12.70 -5.76
N ASP A 141 -9.37 -13.75 -6.37
CA ASP A 141 -10.80 -14.02 -6.31
C ASP A 141 -11.16 -14.58 -4.91
N ASP A 142 -11.94 -13.81 -4.16
CA ASP A 142 -12.63 -14.27 -2.92
C ASP A 142 -13.80 -15.23 -3.22
N LYS A 143 -13.90 -15.70 -4.47
CA LYS A 143 -14.67 -16.91 -4.78
C LYS A 143 -13.86 -18.11 -4.33
N GLY A 144 -13.79 -18.29 -3.02
CA GLY A 144 -13.65 -19.61 -2.43
C GLY A 144 -14.65 -20.51 -3.13
N THR A 145 -14.16 -21.31 -4.07
CA THR A 145 -14.95 -22.36 -4.69
C THR A 145 -15.38 -23.23 -3.52
N HIS A 146 -16.69 -23.26 -3.27
CA HIS A 146 -17.35 -24.19 -2.36
C HIS A 146 -17.10 -25.62 -2.84
N VAL A 147 -15.88 -26.12 -2.68
CA VAL A 147 -15.60 -27.54 -2.69
C VAL A 147 -15.35 -27.87 -1.24
N LYS A 148 -16.35 -28.50 -0.61
CA LYS A 148 -16.20 -29.22 0.66
C LYS A 148 -15.19 -30.36 0.43
N ALA A 149 -13.91 -30.04 0.35
CA ALA A 149 -12.84 -31.03 0.43
C ALA A 149 -12.70 -31.39 1.91
N THR A 150 -13.36 -32.48 2.30
CA THR A 150 -13.13 -33.16 3.56
C THR A 150 -11.68 -33.67 3.56
N GLU A 151 -10.76 -32.88 4.12
CA GLU A 151 -9.38 -33.31 4.31
C GLU A 151 -9.32 -34.37 5.41
N ARG A 152 -9.28 -35.64 5.00
CA ARG A 152 -8.68 -36.69 5.82
C ARG A 152 -7.17 -36.62 5.62
N SER A 153 -6.43 -36.35 6.69
CA SER A 153 -4.97 -36.45 6.75
C SER A 153 -4.52 -37.85 6.33
N TRP A 154 -3.65 -37.95 5.32
CA TRP A 154 -2.95 -39.20 4.98
C TRP A 154 -1.44 -39.00 5.06
N SER A 155 -0.84 -39.69 6.01
CA SER A 155 0.59 -39.97 6.12
C SER A 155 0.99 -41.11 5.17
N PHE A 156 2.20 -41.00 4.58
CA PHE A 156 3.06 -42.05 4.00
C PHE A 156 2.41 -43.30 3.35
N GLY A 157 2.59 -43.46 2.03
CA GLY A 157 2.37 -44.74 1.33
C GLY A 157 2.69 -44.70 -0.17
N ARG A 158 3.41 -45.71 -0.69
CA ARG A 158 3.93 -45.80 -2.08
C ARG A 158 2.89 -46.29 -3.11
N ARG A 159 3.15 -45.89 -4.37
CA ARG A 159 2.74 -46.43 -5.71
C ARG A 159 1.26 -46.31 -6.15
N GLY A 160 1.07 -45.65 -7.30
CA GLY A 160 -0.13 -45.74 -8.14
C GLY A 160 -0.06 -44.77 -9.33
N VAL A 161 -0.25 -45.30 -10.54
CA VAL A 161 -0.02 -44.68 -11.86
C VAL A 161 -1.16 -43.72 -12.30
N ASN A 162 -0.79 -42.64 -13.00
CA ASN A 162 -1.57 -41.73 -13.87
C ASN A 162 -2.96 -41.21 -13.41
N LYS A 163 -2.99 -39.92 -13.07
CA LYS A 163 -3.69 -38.89 -13.86
C LYS A 163 -3.21 -37.51 -13.40
N GLU A 164 -3.01 -36.61 -14.35
CA GLU A 164 -2.62 -35.21 -14.15
C GLU A 164 -3.65 -34.48 -13.27
N GLN A 165 -3.48 -34.58 -11.95
CA GLN A 165 -4.03 -33.64 -11.00
C GLN A 165 -2.96 -32.57 -10.79
N ILE A 166 -3.31 -31.34 -11.15
CA ILE A 166 -2.56 -30.12 -10.88
C ILE A 166 -2.19 -30.14 -9.38
N ALA A 167 -0.97 -30.60 -9.11
CA ALA A 167 -0.46 -30.80 -7.79
C ALA A 167 -0.36 -29.44 -7.09
N GLY A 168 -1.10 -29.33 -5.99
CA GLY A 168 -0.95 -28.26 -5.01
C GLY A 168 -1.57 -26.94 -5.44
N HIS A 169 -2.90 -26.83 -5.33
CA HIS A 169 -3.50 -25.57 -4.90
C HIS A 169 -2.83 -25.23 -3.56
N PHE A 170 -1.78 -24.41 -3.61
CA PHE A 170 -1.19 -23.82 -2.42
C PHE A 170 -2.32 -23.02 -1.80
N ARG A 171 -2.91 -23.56 -0.73
CA ARG A 171 -3.92 -22.85 0.04
C ARG A 171 -3.32 -21.48 0.35
N SER A 172 -4.04 -20.46 -0.13
CA SER A 172 -4.00 -19.06 0.27
C SER A 172 -3.15 -18.87 1.51
N LEU A 173 -2.08 -18.08 1.38
CA LEU A 173 -1.47 -17.39 2.51
C LEU A 173 -2.64 -16.77 3.27
N SER A 174 -3.08 -17.46 4.31
CA SER A 174 -4.29 -17.15 5.03
C SER A 174 -4.07 -15.76 5.56
N TRP A 175 -4.80 -14.78 5.01
CA TRP A 175 -4.85 -13.43 5.53
C TRP A 175 -4.94 -13.54 7.05
N GLN A 176 -3.95 -13.01 7.76
CA GLN A 176 -3.93 -13.01 9.23
C GLN A 176 -5.03 -12.12 9.83
N VAL A 177 -5.95 -11.65 8.99
CA VAL A 177 -7.02 -10.72 9.31
C VAL A 177 -8.35 -11.45 9.21
N ALA A 178 -9.30 -11.07 10.06
CA ALA A 178 -10.61 -11.69 10.11
C ALA A 178 -11.31 -11.64 8.74
N LYS A 179 -12.12 -12.66 8.45
CA LYS A 179 -12.86 -12.81 7.18
C LYS A 179 -13.89 -11.70 6.90
N ASN A 180 -14.12 -10.78 7.84
CA ASN A 180 -15.03 -9.64 7.74
C ASN A 180 -14.31 -8.29 7.70
N TRP A 181 -12.97 -8.30 7.67
CA TRP A 181 -12.17 -7.08 7.62
C TRP A 181 -12.04 -6.59 6.18
N SER A 182 -12.15 -5.26 6.00
CA SER A 182 -12.04 -4.60 4.70
C SER A 182 -11.21 -3.34 4.79
N SER A 183 -10.14 -3.30 3.99
CA SER A 183 -9.29 -2.13 3.83
C SER A 183 -10.10 -0.92 3.40
N ALA A 184 -11.03 -1.11 2.44
CA ALA A 184 -11.89 -0.04 1.96
C ALA A 184 -12.80 0.50 3.06
N LYS A 185 -13.44 -0.37 3.85
CA LYS A 185 -14.28 0.08 4.99
C LYS A 185 -13.48 0.80 6.06
N GLN A 186 -12.24 0.38 6.34
CA GLN A 186 -11.36 1.09 7.28
C GLN A 186 -11.08 2.51 6.79
N ILE A 187 -10.69 2.69 5.52
CA ILE A 187 -10.48 4.02 4.95
C ILE A 187 -11.77 4.86 4.97
N GLN A 188 -12.91 4.28 4.58
CA GLN A 188 -14.21 4.99 4.64
C GLN A 188 -14.52 5.46 6.06
N SER A 189 -14.26 4.63 7.07
CA SER A 189 -14.45 4.99 8.47
C SER A 189 -13.51 6.12 8.93
N MET A 190 -12.27 6.15 8.43
CA MET A 190 -11.35 7.26 8.71
C MET A 190 -11.86 8.58 8.10
N ILE A 191 -12.51 8.53 6.92
CA ILE A 191 -13.03 9.70 6.20
C ILE A 191 -14.35 10.23 6.78
N TYR A 192 -15.24 9.36 7.27
CA TYR A 192 -16.64 9.69 7.60
C TYR A 192 -16.81 10.91 8.53
N ASN A 193 -15.89 11.12 9.46
CA ASN A 193 -15.91 12.26 10.41
C ASN A 193 -14.75 13.24 10.19
N LEU A 194 -14.16 13.29 9.00
CA LEU A 194 -13.10 14.23 8.68
C LEU A 194 -13.70 15.63 8.41
N VAL A 195 -13.56 16.54 9.38
CA VAL A 195 -14.14 17.89 9.31
C VAL A 195 -13.02 18.93 9.35
N ALA A 196 -12.98 19.80 8.34
CA ALA A 196 -12.05 20.92 8.31
C ALA A 196 -12.38 21.95 9.41
N PRO A 197 -11.38 22.46 10.14
CA PRO A 197 -11.56 23.55 11.10
C PRO A 197 -12.15 24.80 10.44
N ARG A 198 -12.95 25.57 11.18
CA ARG A 198 -13.65 26.76 10.68
C ARG A 198 -13.48 27.96 11.60
N GLY A 199 -13.57 29.17 11.04
CA GLY A 199 -13.46 30.40 11.81
C GLY A 199 -12.09 30.54 12.48
N ALA A 200 -12.09 30.87 13.77
CA ALA A 200 -10.86 31.03 14.56
C ALA A 200 -10.01 29.74 14.68
N GLU A 201 -10.61 28.57 14.49
CA GLU A 201 -9.88 27.28 14.54
C GLU A 201 -9.05 27.01 13.27
N ALA A 202 -9.35 27.69 12.16
CA ALA A 202 -8.69 27.44 10.87
C ALA A 202 -7.24 27.93 10.82
N SER A 203 -6.91 28.98 11.56
CA SER A 203 -5.55 29.51 11.70
C SER A 203 -4.81 29.00 12.94
N GLY A 204 -5.49 28.28 13.83
CA GLY A 204 -4.91 27.79 15.07
C GLY A 204 -4.51 26.31 15.02
N LEU A 205 -4.12 25.79 16.18
CA LEU A 205 -3.69 24.41 16.41
C LEU A 205 -4.63 23.26 15.97
N PRO A 206 -5.95 23.44 15.85
CA PRO A 206 -6.79 22.42 15.20
C PRO A 206 -6.39 22.14 13.75
N SER A 207 -5.75 23.10 13.06
CA SER A 207 -5.33 23.00 11.66
C SER A 207 -4.24 21.94 11.43
N PRO A 208 -3.14 21.88 12.19
CA PRO A 208 -2.19 20.76 12.16
C PRO A 208 -2.84 19.39 12.36
N ILE A 209 -3.75 19.24 13.32
CA ILE A 209 -4.47 17.96 13.57
C ILE A 209 -5.26 17.54 12.33
N TYR A 210 -6.01 18.47 11.74
CA TYR A 210 -6.76 18.20 10.53
C TYR A 210 -5.84 17.80 9.37
N THR A 211 -4.75 18.55 9.16
CA THR A 211 -3.77 18.32 8.10
C THR A 211 -3.14 16.93 8.25
N MET A 212 -2.70 16.57 9.45
CA MET A 212 -2.10 15.26 9.72
C MET A 212 -3.10 14.11 9.54
N ASN A 213 -4.37 14.30 9.94
CA ASN A 213 -5.42 13.31 9.64
C ASN A 213 -5.61 13.10 8.14
N VAL A 214 -5.61 14.17 7.33
CA VAL A 214 -5.72 14.06 5.86
C VAL A 214 -4.52 13.33 5.27
N ILE A 215 -3.31 13.67 5.69
CA ILE A 215 -2.07 13.01 5.24
C ILE A 215 -2.11 11.52 5.59
N MET A 216 -2.46 11.17 6.83
CA MET A 216 -2.59 9.78 7.26
C MET A 216 -3.61 9.01 6.42
N ILE A 217 -4.79 9.58 6.19
CA ILE A 217 -5.82 8.97 5.34
C ILE A 217 -5.30 8.76 3.92
N PHE A 218 -4.67 9.77 3.33
CA PHE A 218 -4.14 9.69 1.97
C PHE A 218 -3.05 8.61 1.84
N VAL A 219 -2.10 8.57 2.78
CA VAL A 219 -0.99 7.59 2.78
C VAL A 219 -1.54 6.17 2.91
N MET A 220 -2.42 5.92 3.89
CA MET A 220 -3.04 4.61 4.07
C MET A 220 -3.87 4.21 2.87
N TRP A 221 -4.61 5.15 2.28
CA TRP A 221 -5.39 4.92 1.06
C TRP A 221 -4.52 4.58 -0.15
N ALA A 222 -3.42 5.30 -0.38
CA ALA A 222 -2.50 5.07 -1.48
C ALA A 222 -1.80 3.70 -1.34
N LEU A 223 -1.40 3.32 -0.13
CA LEU A 223 -0.86 1.98 0.16
C LEU A 223 -1.88 0.89 -0.15
N VAL A 224 -3.14 1.07 0.26
CA VAL A 224 -4.24 0.15 -0.04
C VAL A 224 -4.52 0.07 -1.54
N ALA A 225 -4.43 1.17 -2.28
CA ALA A 225 -4.60 1.17 -3.72
C ALA A 225 -3.44 0.43 -4.44
N ALA A 226 -2.20 0.67 -4.02
CA ALA A 226 -1.01 0.09 -4.63
C ALA A 226 -0.86 -1.40 -4.33
N ILE A 227 -0.87 -1.78 -3.06
CA ILE A 227 -0.49 -3.12 -2.60
C ILE A 227 -1.73 -4.00 -2.46
N PRO A 228 -1.72 -5.26 -2.95
CA PRO A 228 -2.84 -6.16 -2.78
C PRO A 228 -3.18 -6.38 -1.30
N CYS A 229 -4.37 -5.95 -0.87
CA CYS A 229 -4.92 -6.23 0.46
C CYS A 229 -6.39 -6.69 0.41
N GLN A 230 -6.88 -7.24 1.52
CA GLN A 230 -8.20 -7.86 1.62
C GLN A 230 -9.34 -6.84 1.48
N GLU A 231 -10.41 -7.25 0.77
CA GLU A 231 -11.68 -6.53 0.57
C GLU A 231 -11.51 -5.02 0.29
N ARG A 232 -10.88 -4.70 -0.85
CA ARG A 232 -10.70 -3.32 -1.34
C ARG A 232 -11.85 -2.77 -2.18
N ASN A 233 -12.86 -3.58 -2.45
CA ASN A 233 -14.00 -3.17 -3.26
C ASN A 233 -14.69 -1.97 -2.60
N GLY A 234 -14.97 -0.92 -3.39
CA GLY A 234 -15.55 0.32 -2.88
C GLY A 234 -14.56 1.24 -2.15
N LEU A 235 -13.26 1.13 -2.43
CA LEU A 235 -12.27 2.11 -1.98
C LEU A 235 -12.74 3.54 -2.35
N PRO A 236 -12.84 4.48 -1.41
CA PRO A 236 -13.32 5.83 -1.69
C PRO A 236 -12.39 6.52 -2.67
N THR A 237 -12.96 7.20 -3.67
CA THR A 237 -12.20 7.93 -4.68
C THR A 237 -12.32 9.45 -4.54
N HIS A 238 -12.86 9.93 -3.41
CA HIS A 238 -13.01 11.36 -3.15
C HIS A 238 -12.84 11.62 -1.66
N PHE A 239 -12.02 12.61 -1.32
CA PHE A 239 -11.84 13.06 0.06
C PHE A 239 -12.50 14.43 0.25
N PRO A 240 -13.17 14.69 1.39
CA PRO A 240 -13.82 15.97 1.66
C PRO A 240 -12.81 17.06 2.08
N VAL A 241 -11.76 17.27 1.27
CA VAL A 241 -10.68 18.24 1.56
C VAL A 241 -11.01 19.60 0.92
N PRO A 242 -11.04 20.70 1.69
CA PRO A 242 -11.25 22.03 1.12
C PRO A 242 -10.09 22.45 0.21
N LYS A 243 -10.42 22.89 -1.00
CA LYS A 243 -9.42 23.32 -2.01
C LYS A 243 -8.72 24.63 -1.65
N GLN A 244 -9.23 25.40 -0.69
CA GLN A 244 -8.60 26.68 -0.30
C GLN A 244 -7.28 26.51 0.47
N LEU A 245 -6.98 25.30 0.97
CA LEU A 245 -5.74 25.02 1.69
C LEU A 245 -4.57 24.97 0.69
N ASN A 246 -3.45 25.61 1.05
CA ASN A 246 -2.26 25.72 0.20
C ASN A 246 -1.72 24.36 -0.24
N TRP A 247 -1.63 23.38 0.66
CA TRP A 247 -1.15 22.03 0.38
C TRP A 247 -2.18 21.12 -0.32
N ALA A 248 -3.47 21.48 -0.32
CA ALA A 248 -4.53 20.59 -0.79
C ALA A 248 -4.45 20.33 -2.30
N HIS A 249 -3.96 21.27 -3.11
CA HIS A 249 -3.92 21.13 -4.56
C HIS A 249 -3.08 19.93 -5.02
N SER A 250 -1.84 19.81 -4.52
CA SER A 250 -0.93 18.72 -4.89
C SER A 250 -1.43 17.36 -4.40
N LEU A 251 -1.96 17.29 -3.17
CA LEU A 251 -2.54 16.07 -2.61
C LEU A 251 -3.79 15.62 -3.38
N ILE A 252 -4.72 16.55 -3.67
CA ILE A 252 -5.93 16.25 -4.45
C ILE A 252 -5.55 15.80 -5.86
N GLY A 253 -4.57 16.45 -6.51
CA GLY A 253 -4.10 16.05 -7.83
C GLY A 253 -3.55 14.62 -7.87
N LEU A 254 -2.78 14.23 -6.84
CA LEU A 254 -2.33 12.83 -6.69
C LEU A 254 -3.50 11.87 -6.44
N GLN A 255 -4.43 12.27 -5.57
CA GLN A 255 -5.61 11.47 -5.23
C GLN A 255 -6.48 11.23 -6.47
N GLU A 256 -6.73 12.24 -7.29
CA GLU A 256 -7.49 12.14 -8.54
C GLU A 256 -6.78 11.22 -9.55
N LYS A 257 -5.46 11.38 -9.76
CA LYS A 257 -4.67 10.50 -10.65
C LYS A 257 -4.75 9.04 -10.23
N ILE A 258 -4.50 8.74 -8.95
CA ILE A 258 -4.54 7.37 -8.42
C ILE A 258 -5.97 6.81 -8.49
N ALA A 259 -6.98 7.63 -8.19
CA ALA A 259 -8.39 7.21 -8.25
C ALA A 259 -8.83 6.87 -9.68
N ASP A 260 -8.36 7.59 -10.68
CA ASP A 260 -8.67 7.31 -12.08
C ASP A 260 -8.03 6.00 -12.54
N GLU A 261 -6.78 5.74 -12.16
CA GLU A 261 -6.15 4.43 -12.39
C GLU A 261 -6.88 3.30 -11.66
N TRP A 262 -7.32 3.54 -10.41
CA TRP A 262 -8.10 2.57 -9.64
C TRP A 262 -9.40 2.20 -10.36
N LYS A 263 -10.17 3.18 -10.85
CA LYS A 263 -11.43 2.94 -11.58
C LYS A 263 -11.21 2.16 -12.89
N LYS A 264 -10.08 2.38 -13.58
CA LYS A 264 -9.72 1.61 -14.78
C LYS A 264 -9.43 0.14 -14.46
N LYS A 265 -8.82 -0.13 -13.30
CA LYS A 265 -8.38 -1.47 -12.87
C LYS A 265 -9.46 -2.26 -12.13
N GLU A 266 -10.41 -1.61 -11.44
CA GLU A 266 -11.51 -2.26 -10.70
C GLU A 266 -12.28 -3.27 -11.55
N LYS A 267 -12.40 -3.02 -12.86
CA LYS A 267 -13.09 -3.90 -13.83
C LYS A 267 -12.26 -5.07 -14.34
N LYS A 268 -10.94 -5.10 -14.10
CA LYS A 268 -9.98 -5.99 -14.79
C LYS A 268 -9.17 -6.91 -13.87
N GLY A 269 -9.30 -6.81 -12.55
CA GLY A 269 -8.65 -7.72 -11.60
C GLY A 269 -8.13 -7.01 -10.34
N MET A 270 -7.87 -7.78 -9.29
CA MET A 270 -7.63 -7.30 -7.92
C MET A 270 -6.14 -7.20 -7.53
N SER A 271 -5.20 -7.19 -8.46
CA SER A 271 -3.74 -7.19 -8.15
C SER A 271 -3.24 -5.90 -7.49
N GLY A 272 -3.99 -4.80 -7.52
CA GLY A 272 -3.55 -3.49 -7.01
C GLY A 272 -2.89 -2.63 -8.09
N LEU A 273 -2.40 -1.46 -7.68
CA LEU A 273 -1.82 -0.47 -8.59
C LEU A 273 -0.30 -0.34 -8.52
N LEU A 274 0.40 -1.22 -7.80
CA LEU A 274 1.86 -1.23 -7.77
C LEU A 274 2.43 -1.38 -9.20
N ASP A 275 3.24 -0.42 -9.65
CA ASP A 275 3.74 -0.34 -11.04
C ASP A 275 4.45 -1.62 -11.49
N GLU A 276 5.36 -2.13 -10.66
CA GLU A 276 6.12 -3.35 -10.93
C GLU A 276 5.19 -4.56 -11.15
N LEU A 277 4.14 -4.66 -10.33
CA LEU A 277 3.19 -5.77 -10.41
C LEU A 277 2.32 -5.66 -11.67
N GLN A 278 1.92 -4.44 -12.06
CA GLN A 278 1.14 -4.23 -13.29
C GLN A 278 1.95 -4.55 -14.56
N LYS A 279 3.22 -4.14 -14.60
CA LYS A 279 4.12 -4.48 -15.72
C LYS A 279 4.36 -5.99 -15.77
N MET A 280 4.57 -6.62 -14.62
CA MET A 280 4.69 -8.07 -14.50
C MET A 280 3.46 -8.82 -15.00
N GLU A 281 2.24 -8.34 -14.71
CA GLU A 281 0.98 -8.91 -15.20
C GLU A 281 0.89 -8.88 -16.74
N LYS A 282 1.28 -7.75 -17.36
CA LYS A 282 1.30 -7.60 -18.83
C LYS A 282 2.32 -8.54 -19.48
N LEU A 283 3.54 -8.59 -18.96
CA LEU A 283 4.58 -9.50 -19.45
C LEU A 283 4.17 -10.96 -19.28
N ALA A 284 3.54 -11.29 -18.15
CA ALA A 284 3.07 -12.64 -17.91
C ALA A 284 2.04 -13.09 -18.96
N GLN A 285 1.10 -12.21 -19.33
CA GLN A 285 0.13 -12.51 -20.38
C GLN A 285 0.80 -12.75 -21.75
N SER A 286 1.72 -11.87 -22.15
CA SER A 286 2.46 -12.02 -23.42
C SER A 286 3.30 -13.30 -23.45
N LEU A 287 3.97 -13.63 -22.34
CA LEU A 287 4.78 -14.84 -22.22
C LEU A 287 3.92 -16.12 -22.22
N ILE A 288 2.67 -16.08 -21.73
CA ILE A 288 1.74 -17.22 -21.87
C ILE A 288 1.46 -17.48 -23.34
N ASP A 289 1.09 -16.45 -24.09
CA ASP A 289 0.78 -16.56 -25.53
C ASP A 289 1.99 -17.11 -26.32
N PHE A 290 3.20 -16.69 -25.95
CA PHE A 290 4.43 -17.27 -26.46
C PHE A 290 4.56 -18.77 -26.12
N THR A 291 4.42 -19.14 -24.84
CA THR A 291 4.57 -20.54 -24.41
C THR A 291 3.50 -21.47 -25.00
N ASP A 292 2.33 -20.95 -25.35
CA ASP A 292 1.25 -21.70 -26.00
C ASP A 292 1.54 -22.02 -27.46
N SER A 293 2.26 -21.13 -28.14
CA SER A 293 2.62 -21.30 -29.55
C SER A 293 4.02 -21.89 -29.78
N PHE A 294 4.82 -22.02 -28.72
CA PHE A 294 6.18 -22.55 -28.81
C PHE A 294 6.20 -24.07 -29.08
N HIS A 295 6.99 -24.46 -30.08
CA HIS A 295 7.32 -25.84 -30.39
C HIS A 295 8.80 -25.89 -30.77
N PHE A 296 9.56 -26.87 -30.28
CA PHE A 296 10.95 -27.01 -30.67
C PHE A 296 11.10 -27.63 -32.08
N PRO A 297 11.96 -27.09 -32.96
CA PRO A 297 12.75 -25.87 -32.79
C PRO A 297 11.89 -24.61 -32.92
N GLY A 298 12.10 -23.64 -32.01
CA GLY A 298 11.28 -22.43 -31.94
C GLY A 298 11.52 -21.48 -33.12
N ASP A 299 10.48 -20.71 -33.46
CA ASP A 299 10.57 -19.60 -34.42
C ASP A 299 11.54 -18.53 -33.89
N ALA A 300 12.57 -18.22 -34.67
CA ALA A 300 13.65 -17.31 -34.29
C ALA A 300 13.14 -15.91 -33.92
N GLU A 301 12.10 -15.39 -34.59
CA GLU A 301 11.58 -14.05 -34.29
C GLU A 301 10.77 -14.06 -33.00
N LYS A 302 9.91 -15.07 -32.79
CA LYS A 302 9.16 -15.22 -31.55
C LYS A 302 10.05 -15.46 -30.34
N VAL A 303 11.14 -16.22 -30.51
CA VAL A 303 12.11 -16.48 -29.43
C VAL A 303 12.86 -15.20 -29.07
N LYS A 304 13.21 -14.35 -30.06
CA LYS A 304 13.81 -13.04 -29.79
C LYS A 304 12.84 -12.10 -29.06
N GLU A 305 11.58 -12.04 -29.48
CA GLU A 305 10.54 -11.24 -28.82
C GLU A 305 10.35 -11.69 -27.36
N ALA A 306 10.26 -13.01 -27.13
CA ALA A 306 10.18 -13.56 -25.77
C ALA A 306 11.43 -13.22 -24.94
N ALA A 307 12.62 -13.21 -25.53
CA ALA A 307 13.85 -12.82 -24.84
C ALA A 307 13.83 -11.35 -24.39
N VAL A 308 13.23 -10.44 -25.18
CA VAL A 308 13.00 -9.05 -24.77
C VAL A 308 12.06 -8.99 -23.56
N ASN A 309 10.93 -9.69 -23.61
CA ASN A 309 9.98 -9.74 -22.49
C ASN A 309 10.59 -10.35 -21.22
N VAL A 310 11.44 -11.38 -21.36
CA VAL A 310 12.18 -11.97 -20.24
C VAL A 310 13.22 -11.00 -19.68
N SER A 311 13.87 -10.21 -20.53
CA SER A 311 14.79 -9.15 -20.08
C SER A 311 14.07 -8.08 -19.27
N GLU A 312 12.92 -7.59 -19.75
CA GLU A 312 12.09 -6.63 -19.01
C GLU A 312 11.60 -7.23 -17.67
N LEU A 313 11.20 -8.50 -17.67
CA LEU A 313 10.80 -9.21 -16.46
C LEU A 313 11.95 -9.33 -15.44
N LYS A 314 13.19 -9.53 -15.91
CA LYS A 314 14.40 -9.53 -15.06
C LYS A 314 14.65 -8.17 -14.43
N GLU A 315 14.47 -7.09 -15.17
CA GLU A 315 14.63 -5.72 -14.63
C GLU A 315 13.60 -5.43 -13.54
N ILE A 316 12.33 -5.80 -13.76
CA ILE A 316 11.26 -5.67 -12.75
C ILE A 316 11.58 -6.54 -11.53
N PHE A 317 11.99 -7.79 -11.74
CA PHE A 317 12.40 -8.70 -10.67
C PHE A 317 13.52 -8.09 -9.82
N GLY A 318 14.54 -7.50 -10.44
CA GLY A 318 15.66 -6.86 -9.76
C GLY A 318 15.22 -5.64 -8.92
N ARG A 319 14.35 -4.78 -9.46
CA ARG A 319 13.77 -3.65 -8.71
C ARG A 319 12.99 -4.12 -7.49
N MET A 320 12.17 -5.16 -7.65
CA MET A 320 11.39 -5.73 -6.54
C MET A 320 12.27 -6.42 -5.49
N ASP A 321 13.33 -7.11 -5.91
CA ASP A 321 14.25 -7.81 -5.00
C ASP A 321 14.94 -6.84 -4.05
N GLN A 322 15.40 -5.71 -4.62
CA GLN A 322 16.07 -4.66 -3.87
C GLN A 322 15.08 -3.82 -3.05
N GLY A 323 13.86 -3.60 -3.55
CA GLY A 323 12.93 -2.63 -2.96
C GLY A 323 11.89 -3.18 -1.98
N LEU A 324 11.41 -4.43 -2.13
CA LEU A 324 10.27 -4.92 -1.32
C LEU A 324 10.62 -5.10 0.17
N THR A 325 11.82 -5.56 0.48
CA THR A 325 12.25 -5.73 1.87
C THR A 325 12.43 -4.37 2.57
N PRO A 326 13.15 -3.40 1.98
CA PRO A 326 13.14 -2.03 2.49
C PRO A 326 11.75 -1.45 2.65
N LEU A 327 10.85 -1.65 1.68
CA LEU A 327 9.48 -1.12 1.75
C LEU A 327 8.71 -1.69 2.95
N GLN A 328 8.82 -3.00 3.18
CA GLN A 328 8.20 -3.66 4.33
C GLN A 328 8.76 -3.13 5.66
N MET A 329 10.06 -2.88 5.74
CA MET A 329 10.70 -2.26 6.91
C MET A 329 10.24 -0.82 7.09
N HIS A 330 10.05 -0.07 6.01
CA HIS A 330 9.59 1.31 6.05
C HIS A 330 8.13 1.42 6.53
N ILE A 331 7.26 0.52 6.07
CA ILE A 331 5.89 0.39 6.59
C ILE A 331 5.89 0.06 8.09
N ARG A 332 6.83 -0.78 8.56
CA ARG A 332 6.99 -1.07 9.99
C ARG A 332 7.48 0.13 10.78
N GLU A 333 8.35 0.97 10.23
CA GLU A 333 8.75 2.21 10.88
C GLU A 333 7.55 3.15 11.05
N VAL A 334 6.76 3.35 10.00
CA VAL A 334 5.49 4.10 10.06
C VAL A 334 4.55 3.52 11.13
N PHE A 335 4.42 2.19 11.19
CA PHE A 335 3.62 1.53 12.23
C PHE A 335 4.13 1.87 13.63
N HIS A 336 5.43 1.73 13.90
CA HIS A 336 5.99 2.02 15.22
C HIS A 336 5.89 3.51 15.59
N ARG A 337 6.05 4.40 14.62
CA ARG A 337 5.84 5.85 14.80
C ARG A 337 4.42 6.17 15.21
N ILE A 338 3.43 5.60 14.52
CA ILE A 338 2.02 5.77 14.89
C ILE A 338 1.73 5.20 16.30
N VAL A 339 2.31 4.04 16.66
CA VAL A 339 2.17 3.48 18.02
C VAL A 339 2.75 4.42 19.07
N ARG A 340 3.95 4.96 18.83
CA ARG A 340 4.62 5.90 19.71
C ARG A 340 3.80 7.18 19.86
N SER A 341 3.45 7.82 18.76
CA SER A 341 2.62 9.03 18.71
C SER A 341 1.33 8.86 19.52
N ARG A 342 0.61 7.77 19.27
CA ARG A 342 -0.61 7.43 20.01
C ARG A 342 -0.38 7.31 21.51
N THR A 343 0.74 6.70 21.92
CA THR A 343 1.09 6.55 23.34
C THR A 343 1.37 7.90 23.98
N GLU A 344 2.13 8.76 23.29
CA GLU A 344 2.44 10.12 23.77
C GLU A 344 1.15 10.97 23.92
N PHE A 345 0.24 10.93 22.96
CA PHE A 345 -1.05 11.63 23.08
C PHE A 345 -1.93 11.09 24.22
N LEU A 346 -1.94 9.78 24.47
CA LEU A 346 -2.67 9.19 25.59
C LEU A 346 -2.08 9.64 26.93
N ASP A 347 -0.75 9.65 27.07
CA ASP A 347 -0.06 10.11 28.28
C ASP A 347 -0.35 11.58 28.58
N VAL A 348 -0.42 12.44 27.54
CA VAL A 348 -0.78 13.85 27.68
C VAL A 348 -2.24 13.99 28.16
N LEU A 349 -3.18 13.23 27.59
CA LEU A 349 -4.59 13.27 28.01
C LEU A 349 -4.78 12.79 29.45
N GLU A 350 -4.05 11.75 29.86
CA GLU A 350 -4.06 11.26 31.25
C GLU A 350 -3.53 12.33 32.22
N LYS A 351 -2.39 12.96 31.90
CA LYS A 351 -1.82 14.04 32.71
C LYS A 351 -2.72 15.28 32.76
N GLY A 352 -3.36 15.62 31.64
CA GLY A 352 -4.26 16.77 31.54
C GLY A 352 -5.63 16.58 32.20
N SER A 353 -5.99 15.33 32.56
CA SER A 353 -7.23 14.99 33.26
C SER A 353 -7.03 14.67 34.76
N ALA A 354 -5.78 14.61 35.22
CA ALA A 354 -5.46 14.42 36.63
C ALA A 354 -5.94 15.62 37.47
N PRO A 355 -6.65 15.40 38.59
CA PRO A 355 -7.04 16.49 39.47
C PRO A 355 -5.80 17.17 40.05
N VAL A 356 -5.73 18.49 39.93
CA VAL A 356 -4.71 19.29 40.62
C VAL A 356 -4.98 19.16 42.13
N LEU A 357 -4.12 18.43 42.83
CA LEU A 357 -4.19 18.25 44.29
C LEU A 357 -3.74 19.51 45.03
#